data_AF-A0A1Q5KR81-F1
#
_entry.id   AF-A0A1Q5KR81-F1
#
_cell.length_a   1.000
_cell.length_b   1.000
_cell.length_c   1.000
_cell.angle_alpha   90.00
_cell.angle_beta   90.00
_cell.angle_gamma   90.00
#
_symmetry.space_group_name_H-M   'P 1'
#
loop_
_entity.id
_entity.type
_entity.pdbx_description
1 polymer ?
#
loop_
_entity_poly.entity_id
_entity_poly.type
_entity_poly.pdbx_seq_one_letter_code
_entity_poly.pdbx_strand_id
1 'polypeptide(L)'
;MDPISPLEQALHAARALVLADLVAGEVAEADVVSLVEDSVAQRRWWVEQWPDGAHYVAGLVAQDVQDALLDRYGRWPLCPVCGSGDPHALDVEPELGPDPHWVCHKAGVKVAAVGSLGPALGGTPSS
;
A
#
# COMPACT_ATOMS: atom_id res chain seq x y z
N MET A 1 -12.68 -28.66 0.25
CA MET A 1 -12.16 -27.31 -0.07
C MET A 1 -10.85 -27.23 0.69
N ASP A 2 -9.72 -27.29 -0.02
CA ASP A 2 -8.42 -27.25 0.63
C ASP A 2 -8.22 -25.89 1.32
N PRO A 3 -7.64 -25.84 2.52
CA PRO A 3 -7.38 -24.57 3.20
C PRO A 3 -6.38 -23.75 2.38
N ILE A 4 -6.69 -22.47 2.16
CA ILE A 4 -5.79 -21.50 1.54
C ILE A 4 -4.50 -21.44 2.36
N SER A 5 -3.33 -21.54 1.72
CA SER A 5 -2.04 -21.55 2.43
C SER A 5 -1.78 -20.21 3.14
N PRO A 6 -0.96 -20.16 4.21
CA PRO A 6 -0.61 -18.90 4.87
C PRO A 6 -0.01 -17.85 3.92
N LEU A 7 0.78 -18.28 2.95
CA LEU A 7 1.34 -17.42 1.91
C LEU A 7 0.24 -16.77 1.05
N GLU A 8 -0.71 -17.57 0.55
CA GLU A 8 -1.84 -17.05 -0.23
C GLU A 8 -2.69 -16.07 0.59
N GLN A 9 -2.93 -16.37 1.87
CA GLN A 9 -3.66 -15.47 2.76
C GLN A 9 -2.95 -14.12 2.90
N ALA A 10 -1.62 -14.13 3.13
CA ALA A 10 -0.84 -12.91 3.25
C ALA A 10 -0.83 -12.08 1.95
N LEU A 11 -0.65 -12.74 0.80
CA LEU A 11 -0.67 -12.07 -0.51
C LEU A 11 -2.05 -11.49 -0.84
N HIS A 12 -3.13 -12.23 -0.56
CA HIS A 12 -4.50 -11.74 -0.76
C HIS A 12 -4.83 -10.58 0.17
N ALA A 13 -4.41 -10.63 1.43
CA ALA A 13 -4.58 -9.54 2.38
C ALA A 13 -3.83 -8.29 1.91
N ALA A 14 -2.54 -8.42 1.55
CA ALA A 14 -1.74 -7.33 1.01
C ALA A 14 -2.39 -6.67 -0.21
N ARG A 15 -2.83 -7.49 -1.18
CA ARG A 15 -3.57 -7.00 -2.35
C ARG A 15 -4.82 -6.22 -1.96
N ALA A 16 -5.65 -6.77 -1.08
CA ALA A 16 -6.90 -6.14 -0.67
C ALA A 16 -6.67 -4.79 0.02
N LEU A 17 -5.66 -4.71 0.90
CA LEU A 17 -5.31 -3.46 1.59
C LEU A 17 -4.83 -2.39 0.60
N VAL A 18 -3.91 -2.73 -0.30
CA VAL A 18 -3.39 -1.74 -1.27
C VAL A 18 -4.48 -1.30 -2.24
N LEU A 19 -5.34 -2.21 -2.72
CA LEU A 19 -6.50 -1.83 -3.54
C LEU A 19 -7.46 -0.91 -2.79
N ALA A 20 -7.68 -1.11 -1.49
CA ALA A 20 -8.54 -0.23 -0.70
C ALA A 20 -7.99 1.21 -0.66
N ASP A 21 -6.68 1.38 -0.52
CA ASP A 21 -6.05 2.70 -0.54
C ASP A 21 -6.08 3.34 -1.94
N LEU A 22 -5.85 2.56 -2.99
CA LEU A 22 -5.95 3.04 -4.38
C LEU A 22 -7.37 3.49 -4.73
N VAL A 23 -8.39 2.76 -4.27
CA VAL A 23 -9.80 3.14 -4.42
C VAL A 23 -10.08 4.43 -3.64
N ALA A 24 -9.61 4.52 -2.40
CA ALA A 24 -9.74 5.73 -1.58
C ALA A 24 -9.04 6.95 -2.19
N GLY A 25 -7.91 6.73 -2.87
CA GLY A 25 -7.16 7.74 -3.60
C GLY A 25 -7.67 8.00 -5.02
N GLU A 26 -8.78 7.39 -5.43
CA GLU A 26 -9.39 7.52 -6.77
C GLU A 26 -8.44 7.18 -7.93
N VAL A 27 -7.51 6.25 -7.73
CA VAL A 27 -6.50 5.83 -8.74
C VAL A 27 -6.55 4.33 -9.05
N ALA A 28 -7.65 3.64 -8.73
CA ALA A 28 -7.81 2.19 -8.97
C ALA A 28 -8.24 1.84 -10.41
N GLU A 29 -7.60 2.46 -11.41
CA GLU A 29 -7.80 2.13 -12.82
C GLU A 29 -7.14 0.78 -13.20
N ALA A 30 -7.55 0.18 -14.31
CA ALA A 30 -7.16 -1.18 -14.67
C ALA A 30 -5.63 -1.37 -14.84
N ASP A 31 -4.94 -0.35 -15.35
CA ASP A 31 -3.49 -0.34 -15.48
C ASP A 31 -2.79 -0.23 -14.12
N VAL A 32 -3.33 0.57 -13.19
CA VAL A 32 -2.85 0.65 -11.81
C VAL A 32 -3.10 -0.66 -11.04
N VAL A 33 -4.26 -1.29 -11.21
CA VAL A 33 -4.53 -2.62 -10.63
C VAL A 33 -3.54 -3.65 -11.16
N SER A 34 -3.13 -3.55 -12.42
CA SER A 34 -2.09 -4.43 -12.98
C SER A 34 -0.75 -4.27 -12.25
N LEU A 35 -0.38 -3.05 -11.81
CA LEU A 35 0.81 -2.83 -10.99
C LEU A 35 0.73 -3.60 -9.66
N VAL A 36 -0.44 -3.61 -9.03
CA VAL A 36 -0.65 -4.35 -7.76
C VAL A 36 -0.44 -5.84 -7.99
N GLU A 37 -1.02 -6.40 -9.06
CA GLU A 37 -0.86 -7.83 -9.36
C GLU A 37 0.60 -8.19 -9.69
N ASP A 38 1.33 -7.32 -10.41
CA ASP A 38 2.75 -7.49 -10.68
C ASP A 38 3.57 -7.50 -9.38
N SER A 39 3.31 -6.55 -8.47
CA SER A 39 3.96 -6.50 -7.14
C SER A 39 3.65 -7.76 -6.32
N VAL A 40 2.39 -8.22 -6.29
CA VAL A 40 2.00 -9.44 -5.58
C VAL A 40 2.70 -10.67 -6.15
N ALA A 41 2.80 -10.78 -7.49
CA ALA A 41 3.51 -11.87 -8.14
C ALA A 41 5.01 -11.87 -7.79
N GLN A 42 5.64 -10.69 -7.75
CA GLN A 42 7.04 -10.55 -7.32
C GLN A 42 7.23 -10.92 -5.85
N ARG A 43 6.34 -10.47 -4.95
CA ARG A 43 6.43 -10.78 -3.52
C ARG A 43 6.14 -12.24 -3.19
N ARG A 44 5.32 -12.94 -3.98
CA ARG A 44 5.15 -14.39 -3.86
C ARG A 44 6.49 -15.11 -3.90
N TRP A 45 7.24 -14.90 -4.98
CA TRP A 45 8.53 -15.55 -5.16
C TRP A 45 9.48 -15.23 -4.00
N TRP A 46 9.47 -13.97 -3.54
CA TRP A 46 10.30 -13.53 -2.43
C TRP A 46 9.98 -14.27 -1.12
N VAL A 47 8.71 -14.43 -0.76
CA VAL A 47 8.30 -15.17 0.44
C VAL A 47 8.53 -16.68 0.29
N GLU A 48 8.45 -17.23 -0.92
CA GLU A 48 8.85 -18.62 -1.16
C GLU A 48 10.33 -18.86 -0.84
N GLN A 49 11.19 -17.85 -1.03
CA GLN A 49 12.60 -17.92 -0.63
C GLN A 49 12.80 -17.65 0.88
N TRP A 50 11.92 -16.85 1.48
CA TRP A 50 11.95 -16.52 2.90
C TRP A 50 10.54 -16.48 3.51
N PRO A 51 10.05 -17.61 4.06
CA PRO A 51 8.66 -17.72 4.52
C PRO A 51 8.27 -16.75 5.63
N ASP A 52 9.20 -16.43 6.54
CA ASP A 52 8.96 -15.40 7.58
C ASP A 52 8.78 -14.02 6.97
N GLY A 53 9.07 -13.82 5.68
CA GLY A 53 8.77 -12.58 4.99
C GLY A 53 7.28 -12.28 4.84
N ALA A 54 6.40 -13.26 5.07
CA ALA A 54 4.96 -13.14 4.84
C ALA A 54 4.31 -11.94 5.57
N HIS A 55 4.75 -11.62 6.79
CA HIS A 55 4.18 -10.50 7.56
C HIS A 55 4.65 -9.11 7.10
N TYR A 56 5.60 -9.03 6.16
CA TYR A 56 6.08 -7.77 5.57
C TYR A 56 5.40 -7.43 4.23
N VAL A 57 4.71 -8.40 3.61
CA VAL A 57 4.25 -8.30 2.22
C VAL A 57 3.32 -7.11 2.00
N ALA A 58 2.44 -6.78 2.95
CA ALA A 58 1.55 -5.63 2.80
C ALA A 58 2.32 -4.31 2.64
N GLY A 59 3.37 -4.10 3.43
CA GLY A 59 4.21 -2.90 3.34
C GLY A 59 5.04 -2.88 2.06
N LEU A 60 5.58 -4.02 1.65
CA LEU A 60 6.39 -4.12 0.43
C LEU A 60 5.55 -3.94 -0.85
N VAL A 61 4.34 -4.50 -0.91
CA VAL A 61 3.43 -4.28 -2.06
C VAL A 61 3.02 -2.81 -2.14
N ALA A 62 2.74 -2.15 -1.01
CA ALA A 62 2.42 -0.73 -1.00
C ALA A 62 3.58 0.14 -1.53
N GLN A 63 4.82 -0.18 -1.13
CA GLN A 63 6.04 0.49 -1.63
C GLN A 63 6.26 0.23 -3.13
N ASP A 64 6.19 -1.03 -3.58
CA ASP A 64 6.36 -1.39 -4.99
C ASP A 64 5.36 -0.64 -5.89
N VAL A 65 4.10 -0.53 -5.45
CA VAL A 65 3.03 0.18 -6.17
C VAL A 65 3.27 1.70 -6.15
N GLN A 66 3.69 2.26 -5.01
CA GLN A 66 4.05 3.66 -4.91
C GLN A 66 5.19 4.03 -5.85
N ASP A 67 6.24 3.22 -5.91
CA ASP A 67 7.37 3.43 -6.82
C ASP A 67 6.92 3.35 -8.29
N ALA A 68 6.11 2.34 -8.63
CA ALA A 68 5.59 2.20 -9.98
C ALA A 68 4.66 3.36 -10.40
N LEU A 69 3.87 3.89 -9.46
CA LEU A 69 3.05 5.08 -9.69
C LEU A 69 3.91 6.33 -9.85
N LEU A 70 4.95 6.50 -9.04
CA LEU A 70 5.89 7.62 -9.12
C LEU A 70 6.51 7.72 -10.52
N ASP A 71 6.95 6.58 -11.06
CA ASP A 71 7.59 6.51 -12.37
C ASP A 71 6.62 6.80 -13.54
N ARG A 72 5.34 6.43 -13.41
CA ARG A 72 4.37 6.48 -14.52
C ARG A 72 3.40 7.66 -14.47
N TYR A 73 2.92 8.00 -13.29
CA TYR A 73 1.83 8.97 -13.07
C TYR A 73 2.22 10.10 -12.10
N GLY A 74 3.28 9.90 -11.31
CA GLY A 74 3.77 10.86 -10.33
C GLY A 74 3.44 10.48 -8.89
N ARG A 75 3.59 11.45 -7.99
CA ARG A 75 3.55 11.22 -6.53
C ARG A 75 2.19 10.76 -6.06
N TRP A 76 2.18 9.64 -5.35
CA TRP A 76 0.99 9.10 -4.70
C TRP A 76 1.36 8.33 -3.41
N PRO A 77 0.52 8.34 -2.36
CA PRO A 77 -0.63 9.24 -2.18
C PRO A 77 -0.14 10.62 -1.74
N LEU A 78 -0.79 11.69 -2.22
CA LEU A 78 -0.44 13.03 -1.77
C LEU A 78 -0.81 13.22 -0.29
N CYS A 79 0.08 13.89 0.44
CA CYS A 79 -0.10 14.14 1.87
C CYS A 79 -1.31 15.06 2.15
N PRO A 80 -2.34 14.60 2.88
CA PRO A 80 -3.48 15.43 3.23
C PRO A 80 -3.21 16.37 4.42
N VAL A 81 -2.12 16.14 5.17
CA VAL A 81 -1.83 16.84 6.43
C VAL A 81 -1.19 18.22 6.22
N CYS A 82 -0.28 18.33 5.26
CA CYS A 82 0.59 19.51 5.12
C CYS A 82 -0.04 20.70 4.36
N GLY A 83 -1.30 20.62 3.96
CA GLY A 83 -2.09 21.75 3.44
C GLY A 83 -1.45 22.48 2.25
N SER A 84 -1.40 23.82 2.31
CA SER A 84 -1.01 24.72 1.22
C SER A 84 0.50 24.79 0.91
N GLY A 85 1.29 23.85 1.42
CA GLY A 85 2.69 23.71 1.02
C GLY A 85 2.86 22.95 -0.30
N ASP A 86 4.12 22.75 -0.72
CA ASP A 86 4.42 21.93 -1.90
C ASP A 86 3.89 20.49 -1.75
N PRO A 87 3.13 19.98 -2.73
CA PRO A 87 2.63 18.60 -2.71
C PRO A 87 3.78 17.58 -2.62
N HIS A 88 3.64 16.64 -1.70
CA HIS A 88 4.56 15.51 -1.52
C HIS A 88 3.77 14.24 -1.23
N ALA A 89 4.39 13.10 -1.54
CA ALA A 89 3.82 11.80 -1.20
C ALA A 89 3.94 11.56 0.31
N LEU A 90 3.05 10.72 0.83
CA LEU A 90 3.31 9.98 2.07
C LEU A 90 4.29 8.85 1.77
N ASP A 91 4.98 8.34 2.78
CA ASP A 91 5.86 7.17 2.67
C ASP A 91 5.28 6.01 3.46
N VAL A 92 5.66 4.77 3.11
CA VAL A 92 5.28 3.58 3.88
C VAL A 92 6.34 3.30 4.93
N GLU A 93 5.94 3.18 6.20
CA GLU A 93 6.81 2.80 7.31
C GLU A 93 6.22 1.64 8.12
N PRO A 94 7.05 0.73 8.65
CA PRO A 94 8.50 0.64 8.41
C PRO A 94 8.83 0.23 6.96
N GLU A 95 9.96 0.69 6.43
CA GLU A 95 10.47 0.27 5.09
C GLU A 95 10.50 -1.26 4.95
N LEU A 96 10.94 -1.96 6.00
CA LEU A 96 10.82 -3.41 6.13
C LEU A 96 10.42 -3.78 7.56
N GLY A 97 9.15 -4.16 7.75
CA GLY A 97 8.63 -4.57 9.06
C GLY A 97 7.12 -4.84 9.04
N PRO A 98 6.56 -5.40 10.12
CA PRO A 98 5.13 -5.63 10.23
C PRO A 98 4.40 -4.30 10.46
N ASP A 99 3.07 -4.35 10.41
CA ASP A 99 2.19 -3.21 10.68
C ASP A 99 2.57 -1.98 9.83
N PRO A 100 2.42 -2.02 8.49
CA PRO A 100 2.78 -0.91 7.63
C PRO A 100 1.77 0.24 7.71
N HIS A 101 2.28 1.48 7.71
CA HIS A 101 1.50 2.71 7.80
C HIS A 101 2.00 3.77 6.81
N TRP A 102 1.08 4.56 6.29
CA TRP A 102 1.39 5.80 5.58
C TRP A 102 1.81 6.88 6.58
N VAL A 103 2.96 7.50 6.34
CA VAL A 103 3.52 8.55 7.19
C VAL A 103 3.79 9.82 6.40
N CYS A 104 3.68 10.96 7.07
CA CYS A 104 4.22 12.21 6.55
C CYS A 104 5.49 12.55 7.34
N HIS A 105 6.66 12.33 6.74
CA HIS A 105 7.94 12.67 7.37
C HIS A 105 8.08 14.17 7.66
N LYS A 106 7.53 15.03 6.78
CA LYS A 106 7.55 16.48 6.98
C LYS A 106 6.81 16.93 8.25
N ALA A 107 5.68 16.30 8.54
CA ALA A 107 4.88 16.60 9.73
C ALA A 107 5.25 15.72 10.94
N GLY A 108 6.01 14.64 10.74
CA GLY A 108 6.40 13.70 11.78
C GLY A 108 5.22 12.88 12.33
N VAL A 109 4.22 12.56 11.48
CA VAL A 109 3.00 11.86 11.91
C VAL A 109 2.72 10.61 11.09
N LYS A 110 2.14 9.60 11.74
CA LYS A 110 1.44 8.50 11.07
C LYS A 110 0.08 9.02 10.61
N VAL A 111 -0.22 8.85 9.33
CA VAL A 111 -1.46 9.32 8.71
C VAL A 111 -2.53 8.24 8.77
N ALA A 112 -2.21 7.02 8.32
CA ALA A 112 -3.13 5.89 8.31
C ALA A 112 -2.36 4.57 8.27
N ALA A 113 -2.99 3.46 8.69
CA ALA A 113 -2.50 2.13 8.32
C ALA A 113 -2.68 1.91 6.82
N VAL A 114 -1.83 1.07 6.21
CA VAL A 114 -2.06 0.61 4.83
C VAL A 114 -3.40 -0.13 4.76
N GLY A 115 -4.22 0.22 3.77
CA GLY A 115 -5.61 -0.21 3.56
C GLY A 115 -6.65 0.61 4.31
N SER A 116 -6.26 1.70 4.97
CA SER A 116 -7.16 2.56 5.75
C SER A 116 -6.98 4.05 5.42
N LEU A 117 -6.54 4.38 4.21
CA LEU A 117 -6.25 5.76 3.80
C LEU A 117 -7.52 6.61 3.59
N GLY A 118 -8.67 5.98 3.33
CA GLY A 118 -9.96 6.64 3.05
C GLY A 118 -10.33 7.79 4.00
N PRO A 119 -10.44 7.55 5.32
CA PRO A 119 -10.76 8.61 6.28
C PRO A 119 -9.78 9.79 6.26
N ALA A 120 -8.49 9.54 5.99
CA ALA A 120 -7.47 10.59 5.93
C ALA A 120 -7.57 11.45 4.66
N LEU A 121 -8.09 10.88 3.56
CA LEU A 121 -8.34 11.59 2.30
C LEU A 121 -9.70 12.28 2.27
N GLY A 122 -10.48 12.22 3.35
CA GLY A 122 -11.81 12.83 3.44
C GLY A 122 -12.95 11.95 2.91
N GLY A 123 -12.68 10.67 2.60
CA GLY A 123 -13.71 9.69 2.28
C GLY A 123 -14.52 9.31 3.52
N THR A 124 -15.84 9.26 3.41
CA THR A 124 -16.70 8.62 4.42
C THR A 124 -16.42 7.12 4.48
N PRO A 125 -16.34 6.50 5.67
CA PRO A 125 -16.12 5.06 5.77
C PRO A 125 -17.25 4.31 5.07
N SER A 126 -16.92 3.40 4.16
CA SER A 126 -17.89 2.46 3.60
C SER A 126 -18.39 1.56 4.74
N SER A 127 -19.72 1.55 4.90
CA SER A 127 -20.44 0.72 5.89
C SER A 127 -20.48 -0.75 5.49
#